data_AF-A0A238WIB1-F1
#
_entry.id   AF-A0A238WIB1-F1
#
_cell.length_a   1.000
_cell.length_b   1.000
_cell.length_c   1.000
_cell.angle_alpha   90.00
_cell.angle_beta   90.00
_cell.angle_gamma   90.00
#
_symmetry.space_group_name_H-M   'P 1'
#
loop_
_entity.id
_entity.type
_entity.pdbx_description
1 polymer ?
#
loop_
_entity_poly.entity_id
_entity_poly.type
_entity_poly.pdbx_seq_one_letter_code
_entity_poly.pdbx_strand_id
1 'polypeptide(L)'
;MKNTTKINFRIPEYLKEKIEHLSEQNNISTSKMARKMIEDYDENIMAEDEKDSQIWKHEIVQLVSWLYRKRLDPKACDDDYDDLIAAVYRVIDSKYLSLEIKHEFSKVEEELNTVLDLPSYDHYYFQFAIDTNPNKFNFKLLENFINEPIIGQTYEVYRS
;
A
#
# COMPACT_ATOMS: atom_id res chain seq x y z
N MET A 1 -20.88 -26.54 -11.76
CA MET A 1 -21.67 -26.89 -10.55
C MET A 1 -21.36 -25.86 -9.48
N LYS A 2 -22.34 -25.32 -8.73
CA LYS A 2 -22.04 -24.47 -7.57
C LYS A 2 -21.52 -25.36 -6.45
N ASN A 3 -20.23 -25.27 -6.13
CA ASN A 3 -19.66 -25.93 -4.95
C ASN A 3 -20.21 -25.22 -3.71
N THR A 4 -21.10 -25.89 -2.97
CA THR A 4 -21.65 -25.38 -1.71
C THR A 4 -21.05 -26.14 -0.54
N THR A 5 -20.35 -25.43 0.34
CA THR A 5 -19.79 -25.98 1.58
C THR A 5 -20.61 -25.52 2.78
N LYS A 6 -20.86 -26.41 3.74
CA LYS A 6 -21.58 -26.07 4.97
C LYS A 6 -20.59 -25.63 6.05
N ILE A 7 -20.77 -24.41 6.56
CA ILE A 7 -19.96 -23.85 7.65
C ILE A 7 -20.88 -23.63 8.85
N ASN A 8 -20.44 -24.07 10.03
CA ASN A 8 -21.10 -23.77 11.31
C ASN A 8 -20.13 -22.91 12.13
N PHE A 9 -20.56 -21.73 12.56
CA PHE A 9 -19.75 -20.85 13.40
C PHE A 9 -20.58 -20.34 14.57
N ARG A 10 -19.90 -20.05 15.69
CA ARG A 10 -20.53 -19.47 16.88
C ARG A 10 -20.40 -17.96 16.79
N ILE A 11 -21.50 -17.25 17.04
CA ILE A 11 -21.52 -15.80 17.14
C ILE A 11 -22.06 -15.38 18.50
N PRO A 12 -21.65 -14.21 19.00
CA PRO A 12 -22.32 -13.54 20.10
C PRO A 12 -23.83 -13.40 19.87
N GLU A 13 -24.64 -13.56 20.93
CA GLU A 13 -26.11 -13.50 20.83
C GLU A 13 -26.59 -12.17 20.24
N TYR A 14 -25.97 -11.05 20.62
CA TYR A 14 -26.33 -9.73 20.08
C TYR A 14 -26.19 -9.62 18.56
N LEU A 15 -25.22 -10.33 17.94
CA LEU A 15 -25.08 -10.35 16.48
C LEU A 15 -26.17 -11.19 15.84
N LYS A 16 -26.54 -12.31 16.47
CA LYS A 16 -27.63 -13.16 16.00
C LYS A 16 -28.96 -12.41 15.99
N GLU A 17 -29.29 -11.74 17.09
CA GLU A 17 -30.49 -10.90 17.21
C GLU A 17 -30.52 -9.81 16.11
N LYS A 18 -29.38 -9.16 15.86
CA LYS A 18 -29.26 -8.16 14.80
C LYS A 18 -29.49 -8.75 13.40
N ILE A 19 -28.93 -9.93 13.12
CA ILE A 19 -29.13 -10.61 11.82
C ILE A 19 -30.59 -11.04 11.66
N GLU A 20 -31.23 -11.58 12.71
CA GLU A 20 -32.64 -12.00 12.69
C GLU A 20 -33.56 -10.81 12.42
N HIS A 21 -33.37 -9.69 13.15
CA HIS A 21 -34.14 -8.47 12.91
C HIS A 21 -34.00 -7.95 11.46
N LEU A 22 -32.78 -7.93 10.93
CA LEU A 22 -32.55 -7.51 9.54
C LEU A 22 -33.16 -8.51 8.54
N SER A 23 -33.16 -9.80 8.86
CA SER A 23 -33.76 -10.85 8.05
C SER A 23 -35.28 -10.69 7.93
N GLU A 24 -35.94 -10.37 9.05
CA GLU A 24 -37.37 -10.04 9.10
C GLU A 24 -37.69 -8.80 8.27
N GLN A 25 -36.93 -7.72 8.43
CA GLN A 25 -37.11 -6.47 7.68
C GLN A 25 -36.96 -6.67 6.15
N ASN A 26 -36.08 -7.58 5.74
CA ASN A 26 -35.80 -7.85 4.32
C ASN A 26 -36.58 -9.06 3.77
N ASN A 27 -37.44 -9.69 4.60
CA ASN A 27 -38.21 -10.87 4.25
C ASN A 27 -37.37 -12.01 3.64
N ILE A 28 -36.21 -12.30 4.26
CA ILE A 28 -35.31 -13.40 3.86
C ILE A 28 -34.92 -14.25 5.07
N SER A 29 -34.38 -15.44 4.84
CA SER A 29 -33.91 -16.29 5.95
C SER A 29 -32.66 -15.72 6.62
N THR A 30 -32.48 -15.97 7.92
CA THR A 30 -31.29 -15.62 8.70
C THR A 30 -30.00 -16.09 8.02
N SER A 31 -30.01 -17.30 7.47
CA SER A 31 -28.88 -17.85 6.72
C SER A 31 -28.59 -17.13 5.41
N LYS A 32 -29.61 -16.55 4.75
CA LYS A 32 -29.46 -15.77 3.52
C LYS A 32 -28.98 -14.36 3.84
N MET A 33 -29.48 -13.75 4.91
CA MET A 33 -28.99 -12.46 5.40
C MET A 33 -27.53 -12.54 5.85
N ALA A 34 -27.17 -13.56 6.62
CA ALA A 34 -25.79 -13.78 7.06
C ALA A 34 -24.83 -13.93 5.86
N ARG A 35 -25.23 -14.68 4.83
CA ARG A 35 -24.46 -14.79 3.58
C ARG A 35 -24.32 -13.44 2.88
N LYS A 36 -25.42 -12.70 2.74
CA LYS A 36 -25.39 -11.37 2.13
C LYS A 36 -24.44 -10.42 2.87
N MET A 37 -24.45 -10.41 4.20
CA MET A 37 -23.52 -9.57 4.97
C MET A 37 -22.05 -9.97 4.77
N ILE A 38 -21.78 -11.27 4.62
CA ILE A 38 -20.43 -11.75 4.33
C ILE A 38 -20.03 -11.34 2.91
N GLU A 39 -20.91 -11.50 1.92
CA GLU A 39 -20.71 -11.09 0.54
C GLU A 39 -20.48 -9.56 0.45
N ASP A 40 -21.35 -8.76 1.08
CA ASP A 40 -21.23 -7.30 1.15
C ASP A 40 -19.91 -6.87 1.83
N TYR A 41 -19.48 -7.58 2.89
CA TYR A 41 -18.21 -7.29 3.57
C TYR A 41 -17.00 -7.63 2.69
N ASP A 42 -17.04 -8.77 1.98
CA ASP A 42 -16.00 -9.19 1.04
C ASP A 42 -15.88 -8.21 -0.14
N GLU A 43 -17.00 -7.80 -0.73
CA GLU A 43 -17.02 -6.80 -1.80
C GLU A 43 -16.44 -5.45 -1.36
N ASN A 44 -16.75 -5.01 -0.13
CA ASN A 44 -16.19 -3.77 0.42
C ASN A 44 -14.70 -3.88 0.70
N ILE A 45 -14.21 -5.00 1.27
CA ILE A 45 -12.77 -5.22 1.46
C ILE A 45 -12.05 -5.20 0.11
N MET A 46 -12.59 -5.90 -0.88
CA MET A 46 -11.98 -5.97 -2.21
C MET A 46 -11.93 -4.59 -2.88
N ALA A 47 -12.98 -3.78 -2.72
CA ALA A 47 -13.01 -2.41 -3.22
C ALA A 47 -12.02 -1.48 -2.49
N GLU A 48 -11.88 -1.63 -1.17
CA GLU A 48 -10.88 -0.91 -0.37
C GLU A 48 -9.45 -1.30 -0.78
N ASP A 49 -9.17 -2.60 -0.91
CA ASP A 49 -7.87 -3.10 -1.35
C ASP A 49 -7.51 -2.65 -2.78
N GLU A 50 -8.48 -2.59 -3.68
CA GLU A 50 -8.28 -2.09 -5.04
C GLU A 50 -7.97 -0.58 -5.05
N LYS A 51 -8.71 0.20 -4.25
CA LYS A 51 -8.47 1.63 -4.10
C LYS A 51 -7.09 1.91 -3.49
N ASP A 52 -6.73 1.17 -2.45
CA ASP A 52 -5.41 1.26 -1.82
C ASP A 52 -4.29 0.87 -2.79
N SER A 53 -4.52 -0.15 -3.63
CA SER A 53 -3.58 -0.52 -4.70
C SER A 53 -3.41 0.60 -5.73
N GLN A 54 -4.48 1.30 -6.12
CA GLN A 54 -4.42 2.41 -7.07
C GLN A 54 -3.69 3.63 -6.49
N ILE A 55 -3.99 4.00 -5.25
CA ILE A 55 -3.31 5.10 -4.54
C ILE A 55 -1.82 4.78 -4.44
N TRP A 56 -1.48 3.58 -3.97
CA TRP A 56 -0.10 3.13 -3.86
C TRP A 56 0.64 3.17 -5.22
N LYS A 57 0.02 2.71 -6.31
CA LYS A 57 0.59 2.78 -7.66
C LYS A 57 0.89 4.21 -8.09
N HIS A 58 0.03 5.16 -7.76
CA HIS A 58 0.24 6.55 -8.11
C HIS A 58 1.42 7.14 -7.34
N GLU A 59 1.46 6.91 -6.02
CA GLU A 59 2.49 7.43 -5.13
C GLU A 59 3.88 6.86 -5.44
N ILE A 60 3.96 5.55 -5.70
CA ILE A 60 5.24 4.94 -6.04
C ILE A 60 5.79 5.51 -7.35
N VAL A 61 4.95 5.82 -8.34
CA VAL A 61 5.39 6.44 -9.61
C VAL A 61 5.91 7.85 -9.39
N GLN A 62 5.22 8.65 -8.57
CA GLN A 62 5.67 10.00 -8.23
C GLN A 62 7.02 9.97 -7.50
N LEU A 63 7.16 9.11 -6.48
CA LEU A 63 8.39 8.96 -5.72
C LEU A 63 9.54 8.45 -6.58
N VAL A 64 9.30 7.43 -7.40
CA VAL A 64 10.32 6.92 -8.35
C VAL A 64 10.77 8.06 -9.27
N SER A 65 9.84 8.80 -9.85
CA SER A 65 10.17 9.95 -10.72
C SER A 65 11.01 11.00 -9.98
N TRP A 66 10.69 11.29 -8.73
CA TRP A 66 11.47 12.22 -7.91
C TRP A 66 12.86 11.67 -7.57
N LEU A 67 12.98 10.40 -7.19
CA LEU A 67 14.26 9.75 -6.90
C LEU A 67 15.21 9.79 -8.10
N TYR A 68 14.69 9.53 -9.31
CA TYR A 68 15.50 9.63 -10.52
C TYR A 68 15.88 11.07 -10.87
N ARG A 69 15.02 12.07 -10.59
CA ARG A 69 15.43 13.48 -10.70
C ARG A 69 16.58 13.78 -9.76
N LYS A 70 16.51 13.35 -8.50
CA LYS A 70 17.60 13.56 -7.52
C LYS A 70 18.86 12.77 -7.84
N ARG A 71 18.75 11.61 -8.48
CA ARG A 71 19.91 10.89 -9.02
C ARG A 71 20.69 11.71 -10.05
N LEU A 72 20.01 12.51 -10.86
CA LEU A 72 20.62 13.38 -11.87
C LEU A 72 21.13 14.69 -11.28
N ASP A 73 20.37 15.26 -10.34
CA ASP A 73 20.72 16.47 -9.61
C ASP A 73 20.40 16.29 -8.12
N PRO A 74 21.41 15.88 -7.31
CA PRO A 74 21.21 15.59 -5.89
C PRO A 74 20.85 16.82 -5.04
N LYS A 75 20.88 18.03 -5.62
CA LYS A 75 20.65 19.25 -4.86
C LYS A 75 19.20 19.32 -4.33
N ALA A 76 19.05 19.78 -3.09
CA ALA A 76 17.76 20.24 -2.60
C ALA A 76 17.35 21.54 -3.34
N CYS A 77 16.14 21.55 -3.85
CA CYS A 77 15.50 22.70 -4.49
C CYS A 77 14.11 22.94 -3.87
N ASP A 78 13.35 23.92 -4.38
CA ASP A 78 11.99 24.23 -3.92
C ASP A 78 10.97 23.15 -4.37
N ASP A 79 11.21 21.89 -4.01
CA ASP A 79 10.21 20.83 -4.09
C ASP A 79 9.24 20.93 -2.90
N ASP A 80 8.01 20.43 -3.06
CA ASP A 80 7.07 20.24 -1.96
C ASP A 80 7.47 19.01 -1.13
N TYR A 81 8.38 19.22 -0.18
CA TYR A 81 8.94 18.15 0.64
C TYR A 81 7.95 17.56 1.66
N ASP A 82 6.92 18.33 2.06
CA ASP A 82 5.88 17.86 2.97
C ASP A 82 5.00 16.78 2.30
N ASP A 83 4.61 17.02 1.05
CA ASP A 83 3.88 16.02 0.27
C ASP A 83 4.76 14.78 -0.04
N LEU A 84 6.04 15.00 -0.32
CA LEU A 84 7.00 13.92 -0.59
C LEU A 84 7.24 13.04 0.64
N ILE A 85 7.47 13.62 1.82
CA ILE A 85 7.68 12.83 3.05
C ILE A 85 6.42 12.02 3.38
N ALA A 86 5.24 12.60 3.19
CA ALA A 86 3.98 11.90 3.41
C ALA A 86 3.80 10.73 2.43
N ALA A 87 4.20 10.88 1.16
CA ALA A 87 4.20 9.81 0.19
C ALA A 87 5.22 8.71 0.56
N VAL A 88 6.43 9.08 1.01
CA VAL A 88 7.45 8.13 1.49
C VAL A 88 6.91 7.30 2.65
N TYR A 89 6.25 7.92 3.63
CA TYR A 89 5.63 7.21 4.74
C TYR A 89 4.60 6.18 4.30
N ARG A 90 3.70 6.55 3.38
CA ARG A 90 2.67 5.64 2.87
C ARG A 90 3.26 4.49 2.06
N VAL A 91 4.32 4.75 1.31
CA VAL A 91 5.08 3.71 0.62
C VAL A 91 5.80 2.78 1.60
N ILE A 92 6.45 3.30 2.64
CA ILE A 92 7.10 2.47 3.66
C ILE A 92 6.09 1.60 4.41
N ASP A 93 4.92 2.14 4.76
CA ASP A 93 3.88 1.40 5.49
C ASP A 93 3.16 0.36 4.62
N SER A 94 3.13 0.56 3.30
CA SER A 94 2.43 -0.30 2.35
C SER A 94 2.78 -1.79 2.48
N LYS A 95 1.75 -2.63 2.41
CA LYS A 95 1.87 -4.10 2.38
C LYS A 95 2.48 -4.64 1.07
N TYR A 96 2.61 -3.80 0.04
CA TYR A 96 3.04 -4.19 -1.30
C TYR A 96 4.57 -4.18 -1.49
N LEU A 97 5.34 -3.72 -0.50
CA LEU A 97 6.80 -3.59 -0.61
C LEU A 97 7.53 -4.62 0.25
N SER A 98 8.61 -5.17 -0.31
CA SER A 98 9.52 -6.04 0.42
C SER A 98 10.28 -5.25 1.48
N LEU A 99 10.78 -5.95 2.51
CA LEU A 99 11.54 -5.32 3.59
C LEU A 99 12.81 -4.63 3.05
N GLU A 100 13.45 -5.19 2.02
CA GLU A 100 14.64 -4.59 1.42
C GLU A 100 14.33 -3.26 0.75
N ILE A 101 13.22 -3.15 0.01
CA ILE A 101 12.83 -1.89 -0.63
C ILE A 101 12.43 -0.86 0.42
N LYS A 102 11.69 -1.27 1.46
CA LYS A 102 11.32 -0.38 2.58
C LYS A 102 12.56 0.23 3.23
N HIS A 103 13.58 -0.57 3.47
CA HIS A 103 14.86 -0.10 4.03
C HIS A 103 15.54 0.94 3.13
N GLU A 104 15.50 0.78 1.81
CA GLU A 104 16.02 1.79 0.89
C GLU A 104 15.23 3.10 0.95
N PHE A 105 13.89 3.05 1.07
CA PHE A 105 13.07 4.25 1.25
C PHE A 105 13.28 4.92 2.61
N SER A 106 13.62 4.19 3.68
CA SER A 106 13.95 4.80 4.98
C SER A 106 15.18 5.71 4.92
N LYS A 107 16.15 5.44 4.03
CA LYS A 107 17.28 6.36 3.79
C LYS A 107 16.82 7.70 3.22
N VAL A 108 15.84 7.64 2.32
CA VAL A 108 15.24 8.82 1.68
C VAL A 108 14.44 9.61 2.71
N GLU A 109 13.67 8.90 3.55
CA GLU A 109 12.91 9.48 4.67
C GLU A 109 13.82 10.25 5.63
N GLU A 110 14.94 9.67 6.06
CA GLU A 110 15.89 10.30 6.97
C GLU A 110 16.44 11.62 6.41
N GLU A 111 16.80 11.64 5.13
CA GLU A 111 17.32 12.84 4.49
C GLU A 111 16.23 13.89 4.20
N LEU A 112 15.02 13.48 3.85
CA LEU A 112 13.88 14.40 3.70
C LEU A 112 13.54 15.09 5.02
N ASN A 113 13.48 14.34 6.12
CA ASN A 113 13.27 14.92 7.45
C ASN A 113 14.41 15.90 7.81
N THR A 114 15.66 15.55 7.47
CA THR A 114 16.79 16.46 7.65
C THR A 114 16.60 17.76 6.88
N VAL A 115 16.12 17.71 5.63
CA VAL A 115 15.86 18.92 4.82
C VAL A 115 14.75 19.77 5.41
N LEU A 116 13.67 19.16 5.89
CA LEU A 116 12.53 19.86 6.50
C LEU A 116 12.91 20.58 7.80
N ASP A 117 13.86 20.03 8.57
CA ASP A 117 14.36 20.63 9.81
C ASP A 117 15.36 21.78 9.58
N LEU A 118 15.85 21.97 8.34
CA LEU A 118 16.83 23.00 8.05
C LEU A 118 16.18 24.39 7.88
N PRO A 119 16.76 25.45 8.47
CA PRO A 119 16.29 26.84 8.27
C PRO A 119 16.38 27.33 6.81
N SER A 120 17.24 26.71 6.01
CA SER A 120 17.43 26.93 4.57
C SER A 120 18.16 25.71 3.98
N TYR A 121 17.69 25.24 2.81
CA TYR A 121 18.23 24.07 2.12
C TYR A 121 18.96 24.41 0.81
N ASP A 122 19.23 25.68 0.53
CA ASP A 122 19.83 26.16 -0.74
C ASP A 122 21.19 25.53 -1.12
N HIS A 123 21.83 24.86 -0.17
CA HIS A 123 23.13 24.19 -0.31
C HIS A 123 23.11 22.72 0.12
N TYR A 124 21.93 22.17 0.44
CA TYR A 124 21.81 20.78 0.84
C TYR A 124 21.84 19.86 -0.38
N TYR A 125 22.45 18.69 -0.22
CA TYR A 125 22.52 17.65 -1.24
C TYR A 125 22.07 16.33 -0.63
N PHE A 126 21.14 15.68 -1.32
CA PHE A 126 20.69 14.34 -0.98
C PHE A 126 21.82 13.34 -1.19
N GLN A 127 22.37 12.83 -0.09
CA GLN A 127 23.47 11.89 -0.07
C GLN A 127 23.04 10.53 -0.62
N PHE A 128 21.77 10.15 -0.48
CA PHE A 128 21.24 8.91 -1.04
C PHE A 128 21.40 8.85 -2.57
N ALA A 129 21.48 10.00 -3.24
CA ALA A 129 21.62 10.11 -4.69
C ALA A 129 23.09 10.14 -5.17
N ILE A 130 24.07 10.28 -4.27
CA ILE A 130 25.48 10.44 -4.63
C ILE A 130 26.17 9.08 -4.74
N ASP A 131 26.76 8.80 -5.90
CA ASP A 131 27.33 7.48 -6.20
C ASP A 131 28.50 7.05 -5.31
N THR A 132 29.23 8.01 -4.76
CA THR A 132 30.36 7.80 -3.84
C THR A 132 29.92 7.60 -2.38
N ASN A 133 28.65 7.83 -2.05
CA ASN A 133 28.15 7.62 -0.70
C ASN A 133 28.01 6.11 -0.41
N PRO A 134 28.64 5.57 0.65
CA PRO A 134 28.45 4.17 1.06
C PRO A 134 27.01 3.84 1.45
N ASN A 135 26.22 4.84 1.89
CA ASN A 135 24.80 4.68 2.24
C ASN A 135 23.86 5.15 1.11
N LYS A 136 24.30 5.12 -0.15
CA LYS A 136 23.43 5.53 -1.26
C LYS A 136 22.21 4.63 -1.41
N PHE A 137 21.18 5.18 -2.06
CA PHE A 137 20.00 4.45 -2.45
C PHE A 137 20.35 3.42 -3.53
N ASN A 138 19.86 2.19 -3.37
CA ASN A 138 20.09 1.12 -4.33
C ASN A 138 19.07 1.18 -5.47
N PHE A 139 19.34 2.04 -6.46
CA PHE A 139 18.47 2.18 -7.64
C PHE A 139 18.28 0.88 -8.42
N LYS A 140 19.28 0.00 -8.44
CA LYS A 140 19.17 -1.30 -9.11
C LYS A 140 18.15 -2.22 -8.41
N LEU A 141 18.10 -2.16 -7.08
CA LEU A 141 17.10 -2.91 -6.32
C LEU A 141 15.69 -2.40 -6.62
N LEU A 142 15.50 -1.09 -6.70
CA LEU A 142 14.24 -0.47 -7.10
C LEU A 142 13.86 -0.82 -8.55
N GLU A 143 14.80 -0.78 -9.49
CA GLU A 143 14.58 -1.18 -10.89
C GLU A 143 14.13 -2.64 -10.98
N ASN A 144 14.76 -3.54 -10.22
CA ASN A 144 14.34 -4.94 -10.16
C ASN A 144 12.92 -5.06 -9.62
N PHE A 145 12.60 -4.39 -8.51
CA PHE A 145 11.26 -4.41 -7.93
C PHE A 145 10.17 -3.93 -8.90
N ILE A 146 10.42 -2.84 -9.64
CA ILE A 146 9.45 -2.29 -10.61
C ILE A 146 9.27 -3.23 -11.81
N ASN A 147 10.35 -3.88 -12.26
CA ASN A 147 10.34 -4.73 -13.44
C ASN A 147 10.01 -6.20 -13.15
N GLU A 148 10.00 -6.61 -11.88
CA GLU A 148 9.54 -7.94 -11.50
C GLU A 148 8.05 -8.05 -11.83
N PRO A 149 7.65 -9.03 -12.67
CA PRO A 149 6.25 -9.32 -12.82
C PRO A 149 5.71 -9.69 -11.44
N ILE A 150 4.58 -9.12 -11.04
CA ILE A 150 3.84 -9.51 -9.83
C ILE A 150 3.37 -10.96 -10.05
N ILE A 151 4.26 -11.94 -9.86
CA ILE A 151 3.95 -13.35 -9.88
C ILE A 151 3.27 -13.63 -8.54
N GLY A 152 1.95 -13.44 -8.49
CA GLY A 152 1.22 -13.72 -7.25
C GLY A 152 -0.26 -13.38 -7.16
N GLN A 153 -0.91 -12.73 -8.14
CA GLN A 153 -2.34 -12.40 -8.01
C GLN A 153 -3.24 -12.80 -9.19
N THR A 154 -2.76 -13.58 -10.17
CA THR A 154 -3.60 -13.94 -11.35
C THR A 154 -3.76 -15.43 -11.63
N TYR A 155 -3.28 -16.38 -10.80
CA TYR A 155 -3.25 -17.80 -11.22
C TYR A 155 -3.76 -18.89 -10.26
N GLU A 156 -4.46 -18.59 -9.16
CA GLU A 156 -5.09 -19.67 -8.33
C GLU A 156 -6.58 -19.48 -8.01
N VAL A 157 -7.37 -18.88 -8.91
CA VAL A 157 -8.86 -18.88 -8.78
C VAL A 157 -9.55 -19.78 -9.83
N TYR A 158 -8.79 -20.43 -10.73
CA TYR A 158 -9.37 -21.25 -11.81
C TYR A 158 -8.87 -22.69 -11.94
N ARG A 159 -8.26 -23.27 -10.91
CA ARG A 159 -8.00 -24.73 -10.88
C ARG A 159 -8.05 -25.29 -9.46
N SER A 160 -9.21 -25.83 -9.07
CA SER A 160 -9.43 -27.09 -8.35
C SER A 160 -10.91 -27.26 -8.02
#